data_AF-A0AA88RLN8-F1
#
_entry.id   AF-A0AA88RLN8-F1
#
_cell.length_a   1.000
_cell.length_b   1.000
_cell.length_c   1.000
_cell.angle_alpha   90.00
_cell.angle_beta   90.00
_cell.angle_gamma   90.00
#
_symmetry.space_group_name_H-M   'P 1'
#
loop_
_entity.id
_entity.type
_entity.pdbx_description
1 polymer ?
#
loop_
_entity_poly.entity_id
_entity_poly.type
_entity_poly.pdbx_seq_one_letter_code
_entity_poly.pdbx_strand_id
1 'polypeptide(L)'
;MGIKLVIISFILISFAFSFLYIPTHLTKPILRNFRPTKPFILPEPGKPYPVSFAYLISGSKGDAPKLKRVLLALYHPGNHYLIHMDYDATEAEHKEIAEFVSSDPTFCQIGNVWVVGKPNVVTYRGPTMLANTLHAMSMLLRIAKWDWFINLSASDYPLVTQDGMFFPCDGTDHNSR
;
A
#
# COMPACT_ATOMS: atom_id res chain seq x y z
N MET A 1 34.48 38.99 2.84
CA MET A 1 33.02 39.01 2.55
C MET A 1 32.57 37.91 1.58
N GLY A 2 33.42 37.48 0.62
CA GLY A 2 33.04 36.50 -0.43
C GLY A 2 32.70 35.07 0.03
N ILE A 3 33.38 34.53 1.05
CA ILE A 3 33.18 33.11 1.47
C ILE A 3 31.76 32.88 2.00
N LYS A 4 31.18 33.85 2.73
CA LYS A 4 29.80 33.75 3.24
C LYS A 4 28.78 33.74 2.09
N LEU A 5 29.02 34.51 1.03
CA LEU A 5 28.16 34.54 -0.15
C LEU A 5 28.18 33.20 -0.91
N VAL A 6 29.35 32.57 -1.01
CA VAL A 6 29.51 31.25 -1.65
C VAL A 6 28.76 30.17 -0.87
N ILE A 7 28.86 30.17 0.46
CA ILE A 7 28.14 29.21 1.33
C ILE A 7 26.62 29.39 1.18
N ILE A 8 26.13 30.63 1.19
CA ILE A 8 24.70 30.92 1.03
C ILE A 8 24.21 30.47 -0.35
N SER A 9 24.97 30.74 -1.42
CA SER A 9 24.66 30.29 -2.77
C SER A 9 24.61 28.76 -2.86
N PHE A 10 25.57 28.07 -2.22
CA PHE A 10 25.61 26.61 -2.22
C PHE A 10 24.40 26.01 -1.50
N ILE A 11 24.01 26.55 -0.35
CA ILE A 11 22.82 26.12 0.40
C ILE A 11 21.54 26.33 -0.41
N LEU A 12 21.37 27.49 -1.06
CA LEU A 12 20.22 27.79 -1.92
C LEU A 12 20.13 26.84 -3.12
N ILE A 13 21.27 26.53 -3.74
CA ILE A 13 21.34 25.61 -4.88
C ILE A 13 21.01 24.19 -4.45
N SER A 14 21.57 23.70 -3.33
CA SER A 14 21.23 22.38 -2.79
C SER A 14 19.75 22.27 -2.43
N PHE A 15 19.16 23.33 -1.85
CA PHE A 15 17.74 23.38 -1.54
C PHE A 15 16.88 23.33 -2.81
N ALA A 16 17.23 24.10 -3.84
CA ALA A 16 16.53 24.08 -5.14
C ALA A 16 16.63 22.71 -5.85
N PHE A 17 17.79 22.07 -5.82
CA PHE A 17 17.97 20.72 -6.37
C PHE A 17 17.15 19.67 -5.61
N SER A 18 16.95 19.83 -4.31
CA SER A 18 16.09 18.93 -3.52
C SER A 18 14.63 18.97 -3.98
N PHE A 19 14.11 20.12 -4.45
CA PHE A 19 12.75 20.20 -5.03
C PHE A 19 12.67 19.58 -6.42
N LEU A 20 13.76 19.64 -7.20
CA LEU A 20 13.83 19.02 -8.53
C LEU A 20 14.00 17.49 -8.47
N TYR A 21 14.54 16.95 -7.38
CA TYR A 21 14.80 15.53 -7.19
C TYR A 21 13.64 14.77 -6.53
N ILE A 22 12.49 15.40 -6.30
CA ILE A 22 11.25 14.72 -5.92
C ILE A 22 10.51 14.41 -7.23
N PRO A 23 10.73 13.24 -7.88
CA PRO A 23 9.86 12.85 -8.97
C PRO A 23 8.48 12.57 -8.36
N THR A 24 7.56 13.53 -8.50
CA THR A 24 6.13 13.27 -8.35
C THR A 24 5.63 12.53 -9.59
N HIS A 25 6.10 11.30 -9.79
CA HIS A 25 5.46 10.35 -10.70
C HIS A 25 4.63 9.37 -9.88
N LEU A 26 3.57 9.89 -9.26
CA LEU A 26 2.38 9.08 -9.04
C LEU A 26 1.73 8.93 -10.41
N THR A 27 1.92 7.76 -11.01
CA THR A 27 1.23 7.35 -12.23
C THR A 27 -0.26 7.56 -12.02
N LYS A 28 -0.88 8.42 -12.84
CA LYS A 28 -2.33 8.63 -12.84
C LYS A 28 -2.99 7.26 -13.05
N PRO A 29 -3.99 6.86 -12.26
CA PRO A 29 -4.74 5.65 -12.57
C PRO A 29 -5.37 5.84 -13.95
N ILE A 30 -5.08 4.92 -14.85
CA ILE A 30 -5.73 4.82 -16.15
C ILE A 30 -7.17 4.44 -15.86
N LEU A 31 -8.06 5.43 -15.73
CA LEU A 31 -9.50 5.22 -15.67
C LEU A 31 -9.97 4.74 -17.05
N ARG A 32 -9.92 3.42 -17.26
CA ARG A 32 -10.62 2.77 -18.36
C ARG A 32 -12.10 2.74 -17.98
N ASN A 33 -12.95 3.40 -18.77
CA ASN A 33 -14.41 3.43 -18.59
C ASN A 33 -14.99 2.00 -18.58
N PHE A 34 -15.08 1.39 -17.41
CA PHE A 34 -15.75 0.11 -17.20
C PHE A 34 -17.09 0.38 -16.53
N ARG A 35 -18.18 -0.02 -17.18
CA ARG A 35 -19.54 0.00 -16.60
C ARG A 35 -19.81 -1.37 -15.97
N PRO A 36 -19.92 -1.48 -14.64
CA PRO A 36 -20.17 -2.76 -13.99
C PRO A 36 -21.67 -3.07 -13.98
N THR A 37 -22.03 -4.28 -14.39
CA THR A 37 -23.42 -4.76 -14.52
C THR A 37 -23.95 -5.44 -13.24
N LYS A 38 -23.26 -5.34 -12.09
CA LYS A 38 -23.76 -5.85 -10.80
C LYS A 38 -23.38 -4.91 -9.66
N PRO A 39 -24.31 -4.58 -8.75
CA PRO A 39 -23.98 -3.81 -7.56
C PRO A 39 -23.18 -4.70 -6.60
N PHE A 40 -21.89 -4.44 -6.48
CA PHE A 40 -21.16 -4.73 -5.25
C PHE A 40 -21.90 -4.04 -4.11
N ILE A 41 -22.05 -4.67 -2.95
CA ILE A 41 -22.51 -3.99 -1.73
C ILE A 41 -21.38 -3.04 -1.33
N LEU A 42 -21.30 -1.91 -2.02
CA LEU A 42 -20.67 -0.72 -1.49
C LEU A 42 -21.46 -0.36 -0.23
N PRO A 43 -20.80 0.02 0.88
CA PRO A 43 -21.52 0.58 2.00
C PRO A 43 -22.34 1.75 1.46
N GLU A 44 -23.59 1.87 1.92
CA GLU A 44 -24.44 2.96 1.46
C GLU A 44 -23.68 4.28 1.56
N PRO A 45 -23.77 5.15 0.54
CA PRO A 45 -23.10 6.44 0.55
C PRO A 45 -23.58 7.21 1.78
N GLY A 46 -22.78 7.17 2.86
CA GLY A 46 -23.14 7.76 4.15
C GLY A 46 -22.77 6.96 5.40
N LYS A 47 -22.48 5.65 5.32
CA LYS A 47 -21.93 4.89 6.47
C LYS A 47 -20.45 4.56 6.24
N PRO A 48 -19.52 5.36 6.79
CA PRO A 48 -18.11 4.99 6.75
C PRO A 48 -17.92 3.66 7.48
N TYR A 49 -17.01 2.84 6.97
CA TYR A 49 -16.56 1.69 7.75
C TYR A 49 -16.06 2.21 9.09
N PRO A 50 -16.48 1.61 10.21
CA PRO A 50 -16.13 2.07 11.55
C PRO A 50 -14.62 2.07 11.81
N VAL A 51 -13.86 1.21 11.13
CA VAL A 51 -12.39 1.19 11.15
C VAL A 51 -11.86 0.88 9.74
N SER A 52 -10.83 1.60 9.32
CA SER A 52 -10.14 1.42 8.04
C SER A 52 -8.68 1.04 8.25
N PHE A 53 -8.23 0.01 7.52
CA PHE A 53 -6.86 -0.51 7.62
C PHE A 53 -6.06 -0.18 6.36
N ALA A 54 -4.78 0.14 6.55
CA ALA A 54 -3.79 0.26 5.50
C ALA A 54 -2.78 -0.89 5.60
N TYR A 55 -2.83 -1.80 4.64
CA TYR A 55 -1.95 -2.95 4.55
C TYR A 55 -0.76 -2.64 3.63
N LEU A 56 0.45 -2.82 4.15
CA LEU A 56 1.63 -3.03 3.32
C LEU A 56 1.84 -4.53 3.16
N ILE A 57 1.82 -5.04 1.93
CA ILE A 57 2.10 -6.45 1.64
C ILE A 57 3.40 -6.52 0.85
N SER A 58 4.45 -7.05 1.47
CA SER A 58 5.80 -7.12 0.91
C SER A 58 6.16 -8.53 0.45
N GLY A 59 6.72 -8.68 -0.75
CA GLY A 59 7.26 -9.95 -1.25
C GLY A 59 8.62 -9.78 -1.88
N SER A 60 9.31 -10.90 -2.08
CA SER A 60 10.59 -10.95 -2.81
C SER A 60 10.48 -11.95 -3.97
N LYS A 61 11.62 -12.36 -4.53
CA LYS A 61 11.70 -13.30 -5.64
C LYS A 61 10.95 -14.61 -5.35
N GLY A 62 10.07 -15.01 -6.26
CA GLY A 62 9.25 -16.22 -6.17
C GLY A 62 7.97 -16.07 -5.35
N ASP A 63 7.72 -14.91 -4.73
CA ASP A 63 6.56 -14.70 -3.86
C ASP A 63 5.33 -14.14 -4.58
N ALA A 64 5.41 -13.84 -5.88
CA ALA A 64 4.29 -13.33 -6.68
C ALA A 64 2.98 -14.13 -6.49
N PRO A 65 2.95 -15.48 -6.60
CA PRO A 65 1.72 -16.25 -6.39
C PRO A 65 1.20 -16.17 -4.95
N LYS A 66 2.10 -16.09 -3.96
CA LYS A 66 1.71 -15.97 -2.56
C LYS A 66 1.10 -14.60 -2.27
N LEU A 67 1.70 -13.52 -2.80
CA LEU A 67 1.15 -12.17 -2.70
C LEU A 67 -0.26 -12.07 -3.25
N LYS A 68 -0.50 -12.63 -4.44
CA LYS A 68 -1.85 -12.67 -5.04
C LYS A 68 -2.84 -13.38 -4.11
N ARG A 69 -2.44 -14.53 -3.58
CA ARG A 69 -3.28 -15.31 -2.66
C ARG A 69 -3.59 -14.55 -1.37
N VAL A 70 -2.59 -13.90 -0.77
CA VAL A 70 -2.75 -13.12 0.46
C VAL A 70 -3.63 -11.90 0.23
N LEU A 71 -3.42 -11.17 -0.87
CA LEU A 71 -4.25 -10.02 -1.22
C LEU A 71 -5.72 -10.43 -1.36
N LEU A 72 -6.00 -11.52 -2.08
CA LEU A 72 -7.37 -12.01 -2.25
C LEU A 72 -8.01 -12.44 -0.93
N ALA A 73 -7.23 -13.04 -0.02
CA ALA A 73 -7.72 -13.47 1.28
C ALA A 73 -8.04 -12.29 2.23
N LEU A 74 -7.29 -11.19 2.12
CA LEU A 74 -7.45 -9.99 2.95
C LEU A 74 -8.44 -8.99 2.36
N TYR A 75 -8.74 -9.08 1.06
CA TYR A 75 -9.40 -8.00 0.35
C TYR A 75 -10.76 -7.64 0.95
N HIS A 76 -10.94 -6.34 1.14
CA HIS A 76 -12.14 -5.72 1.64
C HIS A 76 -12.21 -4.29 1.09
N PRO A 77 -13.36 -3.84 0.56
CA PRO A 77 -13.49 -2.54 -0.13
C PRO A 77 -13.24 -1.33 0.78
N GLY A 78 -13.39 -1.48 2.10
CA GLY A 78 -13.13 -0.43 3.09
C GLY A 78 -11.68 -0.21 3.49
N ASN A 79 -10.77 -1.06 3.02
CA ASN A 79 -9.35 -1.04 3.38
C ASN A 79 -8.49 -0.60 2.20
N HIS A 80 -7.24 -0.27 2.50
CA HIS A 80 -6.24 0.20 1.57
C HIS A 80 -5.07 -0.78 1.49
N TYR A 81 -4.61 -1.10 0.29
CA TYR A 81 -3.57 -2.11 0.08
C TYR A 81 -2.44 -1.53 -0.75
N LEU A 82 -1.21 -1.59 -0.23
CA LEU A 82 0.00 -1.25 -0.95
C LEU A 82 0.87 -2.49 -1.10
N ILE A 83 1.10 -2.91 -2.34
CA ILE A 83 1.92 -4.07 -2.68
C ILE A 83 3.32 -3.60 -3.01
N HIS A 84 4.31 -4.15 -2.31
CA HIS A 84 5.72 -3.89 -2.55
C HIS A 84 6.43 -5.19 -2.93
N MET A 85 7.03 -5.21 -4.11
CA MET A 85 7.98 -6.25 -4.50
C MET A 85 9.39 -5.69 -4.37
N ASP A 86 10.27 -6.45 -3.73
CA ASP A 86 11.68 -6.12 -3.57
C ASP A 86 12.42 -6.09 -4.92
N TYR A 87 13.57 -5.43 -4.95
CA TYR A 87 14.46 -5.36 -6.10
C TYR A 87 14.96 -6.73 -6.57
N ASP A 88 15.08 -7.70 -5.66
CA ASP A 88 15.52 -9.07 -5.98
C ASP A 88 14.51 -9.85 -6.86
N ALA A 89 13.25 -9.41 -6.90
CA ALA A 89 12.25 -10.00 -7.77
C ALA A 89 12.48 -9.60 -9.24
N THR A 90 12.18 -10.52 -10.15
CA THR A 90 12.39 -10.30 -11.59
C THR A 90 11.41 -9.28 -12.16
N GLU A 91 11.80 -8.57 -13.22
CA GLU A 91 10.90 -7.62 -13.91
C GLU A 91 9.60 -8.30 -14.38
N ALA A 92 9.67 -9.58 -14.74
CA ALA A 92 8.50 -10.39 -15.08
C ALA A 92 7.53 -10.51 -13.90
N GLU A 93 8.00 -10.75 -12.68
CA GLU A 93 7.16 -10.83 -11.48
C GLU A 93 6.57 -9.47 -11.09
N HIS A 94 7.36 -8.39 -11.21
CA HIS A 94 6.86 -7.03 -11.02
C HIS A 94 5.70 -6.71 -11.98
N LYS A 95 5.89 -7.04 -13.26
CA LYS A 95 4.88 -6.86 -14.30
C LYS A 95 3.66 -7.76 -14.05
N GLU A 96 3.87 -9.01 -13.65
CA GLU A 96 2.81 -9.98 -13.36
C GLU A 96 1.89 -9.48 -12.24
N ILE A 97 2.45 -8.87 -11.18
CA ILE A 97 1.68 -8.29 -10.08
C ILE A 97 0.93 -7.03 -10.54
N ALA A 98 1.58 -6.14 -11.30
CA ALA A 98 0.93 -4.95 -11.83
C ALA A 98 -0.23 -5.31 -12.77
N GLU A 99 -0.02 -6.29 -13.66
CA GLU A 99 -1.05 -6.82 -14.56
C GLU A 99 -2.20 -7.44 -13.77
N PHE A 100 -1.92 -8.27 -12.77
CA PHE A 100 -2.93 -8.86 -11.90
C PHE A 100 -3.82 -7.78 -11.27
N VAL A 101 -3.23 -6.77 -10.63
CA VAL A 101 -3.98 -5.69 -9.98
C VAL A 101 -4.80 -4.88 -10.99
N SER A 102 -4.24 -4.60 -12.17
CA SER A 102 -4.93 -3.83 -13.23
C SER A 102 -5.98 -4.62 -14.02
N SER A 103 -5.91 -5.95 -13.98
CA SER A 103 -6.82 -6.84 -14.69
C SER A 103 -8.07 -7.17 -13.87
N ASP A 104 -7.98 -7.07 -12.55
CA ASP A 104 -9.10 -7.38 -11.66
C ASP A 104 -10.13 -6.24 -11.68
N PRO A 105 -11.39 -6.53 -12.08
CA PRO A 105 -12.42 -5.50 -12.21
C PRO A 105 -12.81 -4.89 -10.87
N THR A 106 -12.71 -5.64 -9.77
CA THR A 106 -13.06 -5.18 -8.42
C THR A 106 -12.01 -4.19 -7.92
N PHE A 107 -10.71 -4.49 -8.11
CA PHE A 107 -9.64 -3.57 -7.72
C PHE A 107 -9.68 -2.28 -8.53
N CYS A 108 -9.95 -2.37 -9.83
CA CYS A 108 -10.06 -1.21 -10.71
C CYS A 108 -11.26 -0.32 -10.35
N GLN A 109 -12.40 -0.91 -9.99
CA GLN A 109 -13.61 -0.17 -9.68
C GLN A 109 -13.49 0.59 -8.35
N ILE A 110 -12.97 -0.07 -7.31
CA ILE A 110 -12.83 0.55 -5.98
C ILE A 110 -11.58 1.44 -5.91
N GLY A 111 -10.51 1.08 -6.61
CA GLY A 111 -9.28 1.85 -6.66
C GLY A 111 -8.51 1.89 -5.35
N ASN A 112 -8.63 0.85 -4.52
CA ASN A 112 -8.03 0.77 -3.17
C ASN A 112 -6.76 -0.11 -3.08
N VAL A 113 -6.26 -0.58 -4.22
CA VAL A 113 -5.04 -1.40 -4.32
C VAL A 113 -4.01 -0.67 -5.18
N TRP A 114 -2.80 -0.51 -4.65
CA TRP A 114 -1.68 0.13 -5.34
C TRP A 114 -0.45 -0.77 -5.34
N VAL A 115 0.35 -0.67 -6.40
CA VAL A 115 1.63 -1.36 -6.53
C VAL A 115 2.74 -0.32 -6.54
N VAL A 116 3.79 -0.53 -5.74
CA VAL A 116 4.97 0.35 -5.73
C VAL A 116 5.72 0.19 -7.05
N GLY A 117 5.78 1.26 -7.85
CA GLY A 117 6.37 1.20 -9.20
C GLY A 117 7.90 1.14 -9.22
N LYS A 118 8.60 1.68 -8.22
CA LYS A 118 10.06 1.63 -8.13
C LYS A 118 10.46 0.72 -6.96
N PRO A 119 11.01 -0.48 -7.21
CA PRO A 119 11.37 -1.40 -6.15
C PRO A 119 12.52 -0.85 -5.31
N ASN A 120 12.39 -0.96 -3.99
CA ASN A 120 13.47 -0.69 -3.06
C ASN A 120 14.25 -1.98 -2.80
N VAL A 121 15.56 -1.87 -2.59
CA VAL A 121 16.38 -3.00 -2.10
C VAL A 121 16.08 -3.16 -0.61
N VAL A 122 15.49 -4.29 -0.23
CA VAL A 122 15.16 -4.60 1.16
C VAL A 122 16.09 -5.69 1.70
N THR A 123 16.97 -5.31 2.62
CA THR A 123 17.85 -6.27 3.30
C THR A 123 17.17 -6.76 4.57
N TYR A 124 17.02 -8.08 4.71
CA TYR A 124 16.43 -8.67 5.91
C TYR A 124 17.23 -8.30 7.17
N ARG A 125 16.55 -7.81 8.21
CA ARG A 125 17.14 -7.25 9.45
C ARG A 125 18.08 -6.04 9.24
N GLY A 126 18.11 -5.46 8.05
CA GLY A 126 18.84 -4.24 7.75
C GLY A 126 18.01 -2.98 7.97
N PRO A 127 18.65 -1.79 7.97
CA PRO A 127 17.97 -0.51 8.09
C PRO A 127 17.03 -0.23 6.90
N THR A 128 17.27 -0.88 5.76
CA THR A 128 16.46 -0.77 4.55
C THR A 128 15.05 -1.34 4.69
N MET A 129 14.84 -2.32 5.58
CA MET A 129 13.50 -2.82 5.90
C MET A 129 12.64 -1.75 6.56
N LEU A 130 13.19 -1.06 7.57
CA LEU A 130 12.48 0.05 8.23
C LEU A 130 12.25 1.21 7.25
N ALA A 131 13.26 1.55 6.45
CA ALA A 131 13.13 2.58 5.44
C ALA A 131 12.00 2.25 4.44
N ASN A 132 11.86 0.99 4.03
CA ASN A 132 10.78 0.55 3.14
C ASN A 132 9.40 0.71 3.79
N THR A 133 9.25 0.31 5.06
CA THR A 133 7.99 0.48 5.80
C THR A 133 7.62 1.95 5.95
N LEU A 134 8.57 2.82 6.32
CA LEU A 134 8.34 4.26 6.44
C LEU A 134 8.00 4.89 5.09
N HIS A 135 8.67 4.45 4.02
CA HIS A 135 8.36 4.88 2.66
C HIS A 135 6.92 4.52 2.28
N ALA A 136 6.50 3.28 2.51
CA ALA A 136 5.14 2.81 2.28
C ALA A 136 4.10 3.60 3.09
N MET A 137 4.34 3.84 4.38
CA MET A 137 3.47 4.68 5.22
C MET A 137 3.32 6.08 4.61
N SER A 138 4.42 6.70 4.17
CA SER A 138 4.41 8.03 3.57
C SER A 138 3.58 8.09 2.28
N MET A 139 3.58 7.02 1.49
CA MET A 139 2.75 6.92 0.29
C MET A 139 1.27 6.80 0.65
N LEU A 140 0.94 5.90 1.59
CA LEU A 140 -0.44 5.66 2.00
C LEU A 140 -1.08 6.89 2.65
N LEU A 141 -0.33 7.62 3.49
CA LEU A 141 -0.80 8.88 4.10
C LEU A 141 -1.13 9.96 3.07
N ARG A 142 -0.54 9.92 1.88
CA ARG A 142 -0.81 10.89 0.81
C ARG A 142 -2.05 10.52 -0.02
N ILE A 143 -2.43 9.25 -0.03
CA ILE A 143 -3.46 8.71 -0.93
C ILE A 143 -4.80 8.57 -0.20
N ALA A 144 -4.79 8.17 1.07
CA ALA A 144 -6.00 7.87 1.82
C ALA A 144 -5.87 8.19 3.31
N LYS A 145 -7.03 8.30 3.97
CA LYS A 145 -7.12 8.35 5.43
C LYS A 145 -7.39 6.95 5.94
N TRP A 146 -6.58 6.50 6.90
CA TRP A 146 -6.68 5.18 7.51
C TRP A 146 -6.42 5.31 9.00
N ASP A 147 -6.94 4.35 9.78
CA ASP A 147 -6.85 4.37 11.25
C ASP A 147 -5.68 3.51 11.75
N TRP A 148 -5.47 2.37 11.10
CA TRP A 148 -4.44 1.40 11.48
C TRP A 148 -3.56 1.01 10.29
N PHE A 149 -2.26 0.90 10.55
CA PHE A 149 -1.30 0.39 9.57
C PHE A 149 -0.83 -1.01 9.96
N ILE A 150 -0.86 -1.93 9.00
CA ILE A 150 -0.44 -3.31 9.19
C ILE A 150 0.61 -3.66 8.14
N ASN A 151 1.78 -4.11 8.59
CA ASN A 151 2.84 -4.61 7.73
C ASN A 151 2.76 -6.14 7.65
N LEU A 152 2.66 -6.68 6.44
CA LEU A 152 2.60 -8.10 6.14
C LEU A 152 3.64 -8.46 5.08
N SER A 153 4.10 -9.70 5.15
CA SER A 153 4.91 -10.34 4.14
C SER A 153 4.09 -11.33 3.30
N ALA A 154 4.62 -11.75 2.16
CA ALA A 154 4.03 -12.79 1.33
C ALA A 154 3.93 -14.17 2.01
N SER A 155 4.59 -14.36 3.15
CA SER A 155 4.52 -15.61 3.92
C SER A 155 3.43 -15.59 5.01
N ASP A 156 2.87 -14.41 5.30
CA ASP A 156 1.80 -14.26 6.30
C ASP A 156 0.44 -14.65 5.72
N TYR A 157 -0.47 -15.14 6.55
CA TYR A 157 -1.82 -15.50 6.12
C TYR A 157 -2.86 -15.19 7.20
N PRO A 158 -4.01 -14.58 6.86
CA PRO A 158 -5.05 -14.30 7.83
C PRO A 158 -5.66 -15.61 8.35
N LEU A 159 -5.72 -15.76 9.67
CA LEU A 159 -6.39 -16.87 10.35
C LEU A 159 -7.86 -16.56 10.69
N VAL A 160 -8.22 -15.28 10.65
CA VAL A 160 -9.56 -14.77 10.97
C VAL A 160 -10.05 -13.96 9.78
N THR A 161 -11.34 -14.06 9.47
CA THR A 161 -11.97 -13.27 8.41
C THR A 161 -12.13 -11.81 8.85
N GLN A 162 -12.10 -10.89 7.88
CA GLN A 162 -12.21 -9.45 8.16
C GLN A 162 -13.51 -9.09 8.91
N ASP A 163 -14.61 -9.76 8.58
CA ASP A 163 -15.92 -9.56 9.23
C ASP A 163 -15.97 -10.12 10.66
N GLY A 164 -15.13 -11.12 10.97
CA GLY A 164 -15.00 -11.70 12.31
C GLY A 164 -14.14 -10.86 13.26
N MET A 165 -13.27 -10.01 12.72
CA MET A 165 -12.49 -9.03 13.49
C MET A 165 -13.34 -7.87 14.03
N PHE A 166 -14.61 -7.79 13.60
CA PHE A 166 -15.57 -6.79 14.06
C PHE A 166 -16.26 -7.13 15.39
N PHE A 167 -16.04 -8.33 15.94
CA PHE A 167 -16.36 -8.61 17.34
C PHE A 167 -15.24 -8.04 18.21
N PRO A 168 -15.47 -6.90 18.88
CA PRO A 168 -14.37 -6.11 19.42
C PRO A 168 -13.64 -6.87 20.51
N CYS A 169 -12.38 -6.52 20.68
CA CYS A 169 -11.74 -6.44 21.99
C CYS A 169 -12.51 -5.43 22.87
N ASP A 170 -13.77 -5.71 23.15
CA ASP A 170 -14.56 -5.08 24.20
C ASP A 170 -14.69 -6.16 25.28
N GLY A 171 -14.06 -5.91 26.42
CA GLY A 171 -13.96 -6.84 27.53
C GLY A 171 -15.28 -7.00 28.27
N THR A 172 -16.31 -7.48 27.58
CA THR A 172 -17.56 -7.88 28.20
C THR A 172 -17.70 -9.39 28.10
N ASP A 173 -17.02 -10.07 29.02
CA ASP A 173 -17.39 -11.41 29.44
C ASP A 173 -18.83 -11.36 29.97
N HIS A 174 -19.78 -11.80 29.14
CA HIS A 174 -21.08 -12.26 29.62
C HIS A 174 -21.16 -13.78 29.50
N ASN A 175 -20.62 -14.39 30.56
CA ASN A 175 -20.92 -15.74 30.97
C ASN A 175 -22.45 -15.90 31.14
N SER A 176 -23.05 -16.73 30.29
CA SER A 176 -24.39 -17.27 30.48
C SER A 176 -24.47 -18.65 29.82
N ARG A 177 -23.94 -19.66 30.52
CA ARG A 177 -24.56 -20.99 30.63
C ARG A 177 -24.27 -21.56 32.02
#